data_AF-A0A2V6H8R5-F1
#
_entry.id   AF-A0A2V6H8R5-F1
#
_cell.length_a   1.000
_cell.length_b   1.000
_cell.length_c   1.000
_cell.angle_alpha   90.00
_cell.angle_beta   90.00
_cell.angle_gamma   90.00
#
_symmetry.space_group_name_H-M   'P 1'
#
loop_
_entity.id
_entity.type
_entity.pdbx_description
1 polymer ?
#
loop_
_entity_poly.entity_id
_entity_poly.type
_entity_poly.pdbx_seq_one_letter_code
_entity_poly.pdbx_strand_id
1 'polypeptide(L)'
;MPRLHAWFSRLLGFFQKKSRDAEMAEEIQQHLDRLTERNIAAGMSPKAARAAALREFGGVQQIKEIAREQRVWMWPDQFWQDLRFGARMLWRTPGFSILAILCLTLGIGTNAAVFSWIEGILIRPYPLVAHQGRMFALAGTTRGAERG
;
A
#
# COMPACT_ATOMS: atom_id res chain seq x y z
N MET A 1 -2.55 -5.34 20.82
CA MET A 1 -1.85 -5.28 19.52
C MET A 1 -2.20 -3.97 18.79
N PRO A 2 -1.65 -2.80 19.17
CA PRO A 2 -2.13 -1.49 18.68
C PRO A 2 -1.46 -0.98 17.38
N ARG A 3 -0.57 -1.76 16.75
CA ARG A 3 0.21 -1.30 15.58
C ARG A 3 -0.49 -1.46 14.22
N LEU A 4 -1.59 -2.20 14.15
CA LEU A 4 -2.33 -2.47 12.91
C LEU A 4 -3.26 -1.31 12.50
N HIS A 5 -3.92 -0.65 13.45
CA HIS A 5 -4.82 0.47 13.14
C HIS A 5 -4.08 1.72 12.66
N ALA A 6 -2.84 1.95 13.12
CA ALA A 6 -1.99 3.03 12.61
C ALA A 6 -1.53 2.80 11.16
N TRP A 7 -1.48 1.55 10.72
CA TRP A 7 -1.17 1.18 9.34
C TRP A 7 -2.40 1.41 8.44
N PHE A 8 -3.59 1.06 8.93
CA PHE A 8 -4.86 1.30 8.23
C PHE A 8 -5.25 2.78 8.11
N SER A 9 -4.98 3.61 9.13
CA SER A 9 -5.25 5.05 9.04
C SER A 9 -4.31 5.76 8.04
N ARG A 10 -3.09 5.26 7.86
CA ARG A 10 -2.15 5.72 6.81
C ARG A 10 -2.58 5.26 5.42
N LEU A 11 -3.16 4.06 5.31
CA LEU A 11 -3.79 3.54 4.09
C LEU A 11 -5.09 4.28 3.70
N LEU A 12 -5.84 4.80 4.67
CA LEU A 12 -7.06 5.57 4.44
C LEU A 12 -6.81 7.06 4.17
N GLY A 13 -5.58 7.55 4.38
CA GLY A 13 -5.16 8.90 3.97
C GLY A 13 -5.14 9.12 2.44
N PHE A 14 -5.43 8.09 1.66
CA PHE A 14 -5.56 8.10 0.20
C PHE A 14 -6.63 9.06 -0.35
N PHE A 15 -7.58 9.52 0.46
CA PHE A 15 -8.74 10.29 -0.03
C PHE A 15 -8.75 11.80 0.31
N GLN A 16 -7.77 12.31 1.06
CA GLN A 16 -7.72 13.73 1.48
C GLN A 16 -6.91 14.64 0.56
N LYS A 17 -6.81 14.32 -0.74
CA LYS A 17 -6.08 15.14 -1.74
C LYS A 17 -6.63 16.58 -1.83
N LYS A 18 -7.95 16.76 -1.70
CA LYS A 18 -8.61 18.06 -1.89
C LYS A 18 -8.54 18.98 -0.64
N SER A 19 -8.48 18.40 0.56
CA SER A 19 -8.48 19.17 1.81
C SER A 19 -7.15 19.89 2.03
N ARG A 20 -6.02 19.21 1.77
CA ARG A 20 -4.68 19.73 2.06
C ARG A 20 -4.24 20.86 1.14
N ASP A 21 -4.67 20.84 -0.12
CA ASP A 21 -4.38 21.93 -1.06
C ASP A 21 -5.18 23.20 -0.71
N ALA A 22 -6.40 23.04 -0.18
CA ALA A 22 -7.23 24.15 0.29
C ALA A 22 -6.68 24.74 1.60
N GLU A 23 -6.28 23.90 2.54
CA GLU A 23 -5.65 24.29 3.82
C GLU A 23 -4.34 25.07 3.59
N MET A 24 -3.48 24.59 2.68
CA MET A 24 -2.24 25.29 2.32
C MET A 24 -2.51 26.62 1.61
N ALA A 25 -3.57 26.71 0.79
CA ALA A 25 -3.96 27.97 0.17
C ALA A 25 -4.46 29.00 1.20
N GLU A 26 -5.17 28.53 2.23
CA GLU A 26 -5.67 29.34 3.33
C GLU A 26 -4.53 29.89 4.19
N GLU A 27 -3.55 29.06 4.54
CA GLU A 27 -2.37 29.47 5.30
C GLU A 27 -1.53 30.53 4.56
N ILE A 28 -1.38 30.39 3.24
CA ILE A 28 -0.72 31.38 2.38
C ILE A 28 -1.48 32.72 2.37
N GLN A 29 -2.82 32.69 2.28
CA GLN A 29 -3.63 33.92 2.35
C GLN A 29 -3.46 34.62 3.70
N GLN A 30 -3.54 33.88 4.80
CA GLN A 30 -3.35 34.43 6.14
C GLN A 30 -1.98 35.10 6.31
N HIS A 31 -0.92 34.53 5.72
CA HIS A 31 0.40 35.13 5.78
C HIS A 31 0.49 36.43 4.96
N LEU A 32 -0.09 36.45 3.76
CA LEU A 32 -0.15 37.64 2.91
C LEU A 32 -0.95 38.78 3.56
N ASP A 33 -2.04 38.45 4.25
CA ASP A 33 -2.86 39.43 4.97
C ASP A 33 -2.07 40.07 6.10
N ARG A 34 -1.34 39.27 6.89
CA ARG A 34 -0.46 39.78 7.95
C ARG A 34 0.63 40.71 7.45
N LEU A 35 1.28 40.37 6.34
CA LEU A 35 2.29 41.23 5.70
C LEU A 35 1.67 42.53 5.19
N THR A 36 0.46 42.45 4.62
CA THR A 36 -0.27 43.61 4.13
C THR A 36 -0.62 44.56 5.27
N GLU A 37 -1.15 44.05 6.39
CA GLU A 37 -1.45 44.85 7.59
C GLU A 37 -0.20 45.53 8.16
N ARG A 38 0.93 44.81 8.19
CA ARG A 38 2.20 45.34 8.69
C ARG A 38 2.72 46.49 7.83
N ASN A 39 2.60 46.37 6.51
CA ASN A 39 2.96 47.41 5.56
C ASN A 39 2.02 48.62 5.63
N ILE A 40 0.72 48.41 5.89
CA ILE A 40 -0.23 49.49 6.17
C ILE A 40 0.16 50.21 7.46
N ALA A 41 0.49 49.47 8.53
CA ALA A 41 0.94 50.04 9.80
C ALA A 41 2.26 50.81 9.67
N ALA A 42 3.11 50.43 8.71
CA ALA A 42 4.32 51.17 8.33
C ALA A 42 4.04 52.43 7.47
N GLY A 43 2.77 52.75 7.22
CA GLY A 43 2.35 53.97 6.52
C GLY A 43 2.11 53.80 5.02
N MET A 44 2.14 52.58 4.47
CA MET A 44 1.83 52.36 3.06
C MET A 44 0.33 52.38 2.78
N SER A 45 -0.03 52.84 1.58
CA SER A 45 -1.42 52.74 1.12
C SER A 45 -1.82 51.26 0.93
N PRO A 46 -3.10 50.89 1.11
CA PRO A 46 -3.54 49.49 1.07
C PRO A 46 -3.17 48.73 -0.22
N LYS A 47 -3.25 49.42 -1.37
CA LYS A 47 -2.83 48.84 -2.67
C LYS A 47 -1.32 48.63 -2.75
N ALA A 48 -0.52 49.59 -2.26
CA ALA A 48 0.94 49.48 -2.25
C ALA A 48 1.41 48.41 -1.25
N ALA A 49 0.78 48.33 -0.09
CA ALA A 49 1.06 47.35 0.95
C ALA A 49 0.84 45.90 0.48
N ARG A 50 -0.27 45.65 -0.23
CA ARG A 50 -0.55 44.32 -0.80
C ARG A 50 0.45 43.94 -1.90
N ALA A 51 0.83 44.89 -2.75
CA ALA A 51 1.83 44.66 -3.79
C ALA A 51 3.24 44.42 -3.20
N ALA A 52 3.57 45.08 -2.09
CA ALA A 52 4.80 44.85 -1.35
C ALA A 52 4.79 43.46 -0.68
N ALA A 53 3.69 43.08 -0.02
CA ALA A 53 3.51 41.77 0.59
C ALA A 53 3.64 40.61 -0.42
N LEU A 54 3.09 40.78 -1.63
CA LEU A 54 3.23 39.79 -2.71
C LEU A 54 4.66 39.66 -3.23
N ARG A 55 5.44 40.76 -3.26
CA ARG A 55 6.87 40.73 -3.63
C ARG A 55 7.72 40.11 -2.53
N GLU A 56 7.41 40.42 -1.27
CA GLU A 56 8.14 39.92 -0.09
C GLU A 56 7.88 38.44 0.17
N PHE A 57 6.64 37.96 -0.04
CA PHE A 57 6.32 36.54 0.09
C PHE A 57 7.10 35.65 -0.89
N GLY A 58 7.58 36.23 -2.00
CA GLY A 58 8.42 35.52 -2.96
C GLY A 58 7.68 34.36 -3.62
N GLY A 59 7.02 34.64 -4.75
CA GLY A 59 6.53 33.63 -5.69
C GLY A 59 5.89 32.40 -5.05
N VAL A 60 4.64 32.52 -4.58
CA VAL A 60 3.79 31.42 -4.07
C VAL A 60 3.90 30.14 -4.95
N GLN A 61 4.13 30.33 -6.24
CA GLN A 61 4.34 29.27 -7.22
C GLN A 61 5.58 28.39 -6.95
N GLN A 62 6.71 28.96 -6.55
CA GLN A 62 7.94 28.21 -6.24
C GLN A 62 7.78 27.37 -4.98
N ILE A 63 7.14 27.91 -3.93
CA ILE A 63 6.85 27.15 -2.71
C ILE A 63 5.85 26.01 -3.03
N LYS A 64 4.87 26.27 -3.90
CA LYS A 64 3.97 25.22 -4.41
C LYS A 64 4.69 24.18 -5.27
N GLU A 65 5.67 24.57 -6.09
CA GLU A 65 6.46 23.66 -6.92
C GLU A 65 7.33 22.74 -6.06
N ILE A 66 8.03 23.29 -5.06
CA ILE A 66 8.85 22.53 -4.12
C ILE A 66 7.97 21.62 -3.26
N ALA A 67 6.81 22.10 -2.79
CA ALA A 67 5.84 21.28 -2.06
C ALA A 67 5.18 20.19 -2.94
N ARG A 68 5.09 20.42 -4.25
CA ARG A 68 4.59 19.46 -5.24
C ARG A 68 5.60 18.34 -5.50
N GLU A 69 6.89 18.65 -5.51
CA GLU A 69 7.98 17.66 -5.62
C GLU A 69 8.19 16.86 -4.33
N GLN A 70 8.01 17.48 -3.16
CA GLN A 70 8.21 16.81 -1.86
C GLN A 70 7.02 16.00 -1.35
N ARG A 71 5.91 15.92 -2.10
CA ARG A 71 4.72 15.18 -1.65
C ARG A 71 5.01 13.68 -1.63
N VAL A 72 5.51 13.19 -0.49
CA VAL A 72 5.72 11.78 -0.07
C VAL A 72 4.48 10.88 -0.31
N TRP A 73 3.33 11.47 -0.63
CA TRP A 73 2.09 10.78 -1.05
C TRP A 73 1.99 10.47 -2.55
N MET A 74 3.04 10.74 -3.36
CA MET A 74 3.10 10.44 -4.81
C MET A 74 3.36 8.96 -5.12
N TRP A 75 3.49 8.12 -4.11
CA TRP A 75 3.81 6.71 -4.28
C TRP A 75 2.69 5.86 -4.91
N PRO A 76 1.37 6.10 -4.72
CA PRO A 76 0.37 5.17 -5.25
C PRO A 76 0.21 5.26 -6.77
N ASP A 77 0.30 6.46 -7.34
CA ASP A 77 0.23 6.63 -8.80
C ASP A 77 1.48 6.03 -9.47
N GLN A 78 2.66 6.27 -8.89
CA GLN A 78 3.92 5.70 -9.36
C GLN A 78 3.92 4.17 -9.22
N PHE A 79 3.49 3.66 -8.06
CA PHE A 79 3.38 2.22 -7.79
C PHE A 79 2.39 1.53 -8.73
N TRP A 80 1.25 2.16 -9.04
CA TRP A 80 0.29 1.63 -9.99
C TRP A 80 0.83 1.63 -11.43
N GLN A 81 1.59 2.66 -11.80
CA GLN A 81 2.27 2.70 -13.09
C GLN A 81 3.34 1.60 -13.19
N ASP A 82 4.15 1.42 -12.16
CA ASP A 82 5.19 0.39 -12.10
C ASP A 82 4.56 -1.02 -12.13
N LEU A 83 3.46 -1.24 -11.39
CA LEU A 83 2.73 -2.51 -11.41
C LEU A 83 2.13 -2.81 -12.79
N ARG A 84 1.49 -1.83 -13.42
CA ARG A 84 0.93 -1.96 -14.78
C ARG A 84 2.03 -2.19 -15.81
N PHE A 85 3.18 -1.53 -15.63
CA PHE A 85 4.34 -1.70 -16.48
C PHE A 85 4.93 -3.11 -16.33
N GLY A 86 5.13 -3.58 -15.09
CA GLY A 86 5.59 -4.93 -14.79
C GLY A 86 4.63 -6.00 -15.31
N ALA A 87 3.32 -5.82 -15.14
CA ALA A 87 2.31 -6.72 -15.70
C ALA A 87 2.38 -6.76 -17.23
N ARG A 88 2.51 -5.60 -17.90
CA ARG A 88 2.70 -5.57 -19.36
C ARG A 88 3.97 -6.30 -19.79
N MET A 89 5.06 -6.15 -19.03
CA MET A 89 6.31 -6.83 -19.30
C MET A 89 6.17 -8.35 -19.19
N LEU A 90 5.49 -8.84 -18.16
CA LEU A 90 5.15 -10.26 -17.97
C LEU A 90 4.37 -10.83 -19.16
N TRP A 91 3.44 -10.05 -19.73
CA TRP A 91 2.64 -10.45 -20.90
C TRP A 91 3.44 -10.40 -22.20
N ARG A 92 4.48 -9.56 -22.28
CA ARG A 92 5.33 -9.43 -23.48
C ARG A 92 6.33 -10.58 -23.62
N THR A 93 6.72 -11.21 -22.51
CA THR A 93 7.65 -12.35 -22.49
C THR A 93 7.03 -13.56 -21.80
N PRO A 94 6.02 -14.21 -22.41
CA PRO A 94 5.21 -15.24 -21.75
C PRO A 94 6.02 -16.48 -21.33
N GLY A 95 7.07 -16.86 -22.07
CA GLY A 95 7.85 -18.06 -21.75
C GLY A 95 8.52 -18.02 -20.38
N PHE A 96 9.23 -16.92 -20.07
CA PHE A 96 9.86 -16.73 -18.76
C PHE A 96 8.81 -16.56 -17.65
N SER A 97 7.76 -15.79 -17.91
CA SER A 97 6.68 -15.54 -16.95
C SER A 97 5.97 -16.82 -16.52
N ILE A 98 5.66 -17.73 -17.47
CA ILE A 98 5.02 -19.01 -17.17
C ILE A 98 5.93 -19.88 -16.30
N LEU A 99 7.21 -19.99 -16.64
CA LEU A 99 8.17 -20.76 -15.85
C LEU A 99 8.31 -20.20 -14.43
N ALA A 100 8.42 -18.88 -14.30
CA ALA A 100 8.49 -18.19 -13.01
C ALA A 100 7.21 -18.43 -12.19
N ILE A 101 6.03 -18.30 -12.79
CA ILE A 101 4.74 -18.56 -12.14
C ILE A 101 4.64 -20.01 -11.71
N LEU A 102 5.01 -20.98 -12.55
CA LEU A 102 5.00 -22.41 -12.19
C LEU A 102 5.93 -22.71 -11.02
N CYS A 103 7.15 -22.16 -11.04
CA CYS A 103 8.12 -22.36 -9.96
C CYS A 103 7.63 -21.76 -8.64
N LEU A 104 7.10 -20.53 -8.68
CA LEU A 104 6.49 -19.87 -7.51
C LEU A 104 5.28 -20.64 -7.00
N THR A 105 4.40 -21.10 -7.90
CA THR A 105 3.19 -21.85 -7.55
C THR A 105 3.56 -23.19 -6.91
N LEU A 106 4.54 -23.90 -7.46
CA LEU A 106 5.03 -25.15 -6.87
C LEU A 106 5.70 -24.90 -5.52
N GLY A 107 6.58 -23.91 -5.40
CA GLY A 107 7.25 -23.62 -4.13
C GLY A 107 6.28 -23.21 -3.03
N ILE A 108 5.38 -22.27 -3.32
CA ILE A 108 4.40 -21.77 -2.35
C ILE A 108 3.31 -22.83 -2.10
N GLY A 109 2.76 -23.41 -3.16
CA GLY A 109 1.66 -24.38 -3.08
C GLY A 109 2.06 -25.69 -2.42
N THR A 110 3.27 -26.19 -2.70
CA THR A 110 3.77 -27.40 -2.04
C THR A 110 3.98 -27.15 -0.56
N ASN A 111 4.61 -26.04 -0.18
CA ASN A 111 4.78 -25.70 1.24
C ASN A 111 3.42 -25.54 1.93
N ALA A 112 2.50 -24.80 1.34
CA ALA A 112 1.14 -24.63 1.87
C ALA A 112 0.39 -25.97 1.99
N ALA A 113 0.52 -26.87 1.02
CA ALA A 113 -0.11 -28.19 1.04
C ALA A 113 0.47 -29.08 2.14
N VAL A 114 1.80 -29.09 2.30
CA VAL A 114 2.48 -29.83 3.38
C VAL A 114 2.05 -29.29 4.74
N PHE A 115 2.03 -27.97 4.94
CA PHE A 115 1.56 -27.38 6.19
C PHE A 115 0.08 -27.66 6.45
N SER A 116 -0.79 -27.59 5.43
CA SER A 116 -2.21 -27.92 5.54
C SER A 116 -2.42 -29.40 5.89
N TRP A 117 -1.63 -30.30 5.29
CA TRP A 117 -1.67 -31.73 5.58
C TRP A 117 -1.18 -32.04 7.00
N ILE A 118 -0.06 -31.43 7.42
CA ILE A 118 0.46 -31.52 8.78
C ILE A 118 -0.56 -30.95 9.78
N GLU A 119 -1.17 -29.80 9.50
CA GLU A 119 -2.17 -29.22 10.38
C GLU A 119 -3.42 -30.10 10.47
N GLY A 120 -3.87 -30.66 9.34
CA GLY A 120 -5.04 -31.55 9.27
C GLY A 120 -4.83 -32.91 9.95
N ILE A 121 -3.60 -33.43 10.00
CA ILE A 121 -3.29 -34.74 10.61
C ILE A 121 -2.80 -34.59 12.05
N LEU A 122 -1.94 -33.60 12.30
CA LEU A 122 -1.15 -33.51 13.53
C LEU A 122 -1.70 -32.47 14.53
N ILE A 123 -2.33 -31.40 14.04
CA ILE A 123 -2.72 -30.24 14.88
C ILE A 123 -4.23 -30.18 15.12
N ARG A 124 -5.07 -30.56 14.14
CA ARG A 124 -6.51 -30.71 14.34
C ARG A 124 -6.84 -32.14 14.77
N PRO A 125 -7.19 -32.40 16.04
CA PRO A 125 -7.77 -33.68 16.39
C PRO A 125 -9.07 -33.84 15.60
N TYR A 126 -9.18 -34.93 14.83
CA TYR A 126 -10.43 -35.31 14.17
C TYR A 126 -11.59 -35.17 15.17
N PRO A 127 -12.63 -34.36 14.89
CA PRO A 127 -13.69 -34.03 15.85
C PRO A 127 -14.59 -35.22 16.23
N LEU A 128 -14.24 -36.45 15.84
CA LEU A 128 -15.00 -37.67 16.06
C LEU A 128 -14.21 -38.80 16.76
N VAL A 129 -12.95 -38.57 17.17
CA VAL A 129 -12.15 -39.64 17.81
C VAL A 129 -11.51 -39.14 19.11
N ALA A 130 -12.18 -39.42 20.22
CA ALA A 130 -11.75 -39.02 21.57
C ALA A 130 -10.45 -39.70 22.05
N HIS A 131 -9.97 -40.75 21.38
CA HIS A 131 -8.82 -41.56 21.81
C HIS A 131 -7.84 -41.84 20.66
N GLN A 132 -6.96 -40.89 20.40
CA GLN A 132 -5.95 -40.96 19.32
C GLN A 132 -4.90 -42.07 19.51
N GLY A 133 -4.68 -42.57 20.74
CA GLY A 133 -3.70 -43.62 21.04
C GLY A 133 -4.05 -45.04 20.58
N ARG A 134 -5.14 -45.22 19.81
CA ARG A 134 -5.60 -46.53 19.31
C ARG A 134 -5.82 -46.57 17.80
N MET A 135 -5.22 -45.65 17.05
CA MET A 135 -5.30 -45.71 15.58
C MET A 135 -4.35 -46.78 15.03
N PHE A 136 -4.92 -47.76 14.31
CA PHE A 136 -4.17 -48.77 13.57
C PHE A 136 -4.41 -48.56 12.08
N ALA A 137 -3.33 -48.54 11.29
CA ALA A 137 -3.42 -48.46 9.84
C ALA A 137 -3.67 -49.88 9.28
N LEU A 138 -4.87 -50.10 8.75
CA LEU A 138 -5.16 -51.31 7.99
C LEU A 138 -4.77 -51.08 6.53
N ALA A 139 -3.57 -51.56 6.16
CA ALA A 139 -3.18 -51.66 4.76
C ALA A 139 -3.73 -52.96 4.18
N GLY A 140 -4.78 -52.87 3.36
CA GLY A 140 -5.29 -54.00 2.61
C GLY A 140 -4.37 -54.32 1.43
N THR A 141 -3.59 -55.39 1.51
CA THR A 141 -2.94 -55.96 0.31
C THR A 141 -3.98 -56.83 -0.38
N THR A 142 -4.48 -56.41 -1.54
CA THR A 142 -5.25 -57.32 -2.40
C THR A 142 -4.31 -58.45 -2.82
N ARG A 143 -4.56 -59.66 -2.32
CA ARG A 143 -3.81 -60.86 -2.67
C ARG A 143 -4.74 -61.74 -3.50
N GLY A 144 -4.49 -61.81 -4.80
CA GLY A 144 -5.10 -62.80 -5.68
C GLY A 144 -5.87 -62.23 -6.88
N ALA A 145 -5.24 -61.41 -7.71
CA ALA A 145 -5.41 -61.58 -9.14
C ALA A 145 -4.25 -62.47 -9.58
N GLU A 146 -4.53 -63.74 -9.91
CA GLU A 146 -3.75 -64.68 -10.73
C GLU A 146 -4.16 -66.13 -10.37
N ARG A 147 -5.05 -66.72 -11.19
CA ARG A 147 -4.88 -68.02 -11.89
C ARG A 147 -6.23 -68.67 -12.23
N GLY A 148 -6.39 -69.01 -13.52
CA GLY A 148 -7.31 -70.04 -14.02
C GLY A 148 -8.26 -69.54 -15.08
#